data_AF-A0A536HMH1-F1
#
_entry.id   AF-A0A536HMH1-F1
#
_cell.length_a   1.000
_cell.length_b   1.000
_cell.length_c   1.000
_cell.angle_alpha   90.00
_cell.angle_beta   90.00
_cell.angle_gamma   90.00
#
_symmetry.space_group_name_H-M   'P 1'
#
loop_
_entity.id
_entity.type
_entity.pdbx_description
1 polymer ?
#
loop_
_entity_poly.entity_id
_entity_poly.type
_entity_poly.pdbx_seq_one_letter_code
_entity_poly.pdbx_strand_id
1 'polypeptide(L)'
;MSGSREQALAPLSRVDAERLLPELSTGRQTLERRVLRARCLKYLESFDLAWAELNAVLPLVKDPLLAARVAVDLLHLSYYLVRREDSVRFAAMAESPAAGDPLLLAELRLGSSIVRTAANDVRGALVDARRGSDALAVAPRGRSRDLVTTRVQRQLAHLLSHAGDYVGAAAAAEATGRNAARVGDPAEVAWATYTAGFVDWFAGRLDAAVDEFTRAELGLRQYGSSVWRHTLLCLARAKLERGELSEGERLARQSATGATEDHGHIALLRGEAEVAELILSRASKGFPEDEQFRDFVRAIVRGQRGDPRTAVRMLDDTAREFESRGMDHWAIGAAVHAAYFRETVVRGGGTSRVGHLVRDIGARGGEGFAYYLPDVAAWLGRAAERDGQASALARTIRARAEAAQRRAKTDAGAAVGASALDEATFGLRSMGLTWREIGILRDMEQLSREGKRLDRAALAAR
;
A
#
# COMPACT_ATOMS: atom_id res chain seq x y z
N MET A 1 -39.49 3.33 -6.98
CA MET A 1 -38.58 2.71 -5.99
C MET A 1 -37.96 1.50 -6.64
N SER A 2 -36.63 1.45 -6.77
CA SER A 2 -35.92 0.28 -7.33
C SER A 2 -36.21 -0.96 -6.48
N GLY A 3 -36.41 -2.12 -7.11
CA GLY A 3 -36.66 -3.37 -6.39
C GLY A 3 -35.47 -3.79 -5.52
N SER A 4 -35.72 -4.58 -4.46
CA SER A 4 -34.65 -5.10 -3.57
C SER A 4 -33.57 -5.86 -4.34
N ARG A 5 -33.95 -6.58 -5.40
CA ARG A 5 -33.04 -7.26 -6.33
C ARG A 5 -32.11 -6.29 -7.05
N GLU A 6 -32.63 -5.21 -7.61
CA GLU A 6 -31.83 -4.21 -8.34
C GLU A 6 -30.81 -3.55 -7.41
N GLN A 7 -31.21 -3.23 -6.18
CA GLN A 7 -30.30 -2.70 -5.16
C GLN A 7 -29.22 -3.72 -4.78
N ALA A 8 -29.59 -4.99 -4.62
CA ALA A 8 -28.64 -6.06 -4.32
C ALA A 8 -27.63 -6.29 -5.45
N LEU A 9 -27.99 -5.99 -6.70
CA LEU A 9 -27.12 -6.12 -7.87
C LEU A 9 -26.28 -4.87 -8.17
N ALA A 10 -26.75 -3.67 -7.81
CA ALA A 10 -26.07 -2.42 -8.15
C ALA A 10 -24.71 -2.29 -7.44
N PRO A 11 -23.70 -1.63 -8.05
CA PRO A 11 -22.48 -1.22 -7.36
C PRO A 11 -22.81 -0.36 -6.13
N LEU A 12 -22.08 -0.59 -5.04
CA LEU A 12 -22.35 0.04 -3.73
C LEU A 12 -21.15 0.90 -3.31
N SER A 13 -21.39 2.15 -2.89
CA SER A 13 -20.37 2.99 -2.27
C SER A 13 -20.37 2.86 -0.75
N ARG A 14 -19.38 3.43 -0.06
CA ARG A 14 -19.36 3.40 1.40
C ARG A 14 -20.54 4.18 1.99
N VAL A 15 -20.82 5.37 1.46
CA VAL A 15 -21.98 6.17 1.90
C VAL A 15 -23.29 5.42 1.66
N ASP A 16 -23.41 4.68 0.56
CA ASP A 16 -24.59 3.83 0.34
C ASP A 16 -24.71 2.75 1.41
N ALA A 17 -23.59 2.11 1.81
CA ALA A 17 -23.57 1.11 2.86
C ALA A 17 -23.95 1.67 4.24
N GLU A 18 -23.42 2.84 4.61
CA GLU A 18 -23.73 3.52 5.88
C GLU A 18 -25.21 3.89 5.96
N ARG A 19 -25.80 4.34 4.85
CA ARG A 19 -27.23 4.68 4.76
C ARG A 19 -28.13 3.45 4.82
N LEU A 20 -27.79 2.38 4.10
CA LEU A 20 -28.68 1.22 3.94
C LEU A 20 -28.62 0.23 5.11
N LEU A 21 -27.47 0.06 5.76
CA LEU A 21 -27.30 -0.99 6.77
C LEU A 21 -28.29 -0.92 7.95
N PRO A 22 -28.63 0.27 8.52
CA PRO A 22 -29.61 0.37 9.60
C PRO A 22 -30.99 -0.13 9.18
N GLU A 23 -31.42 0.22 7.96
CA GLU A 23 -32.70 -0.23 7.42
C GLU A 23 -32.70 -1.75 7.26
N LEU A 24 -31.65 -2.30 6.63
CA LEU A 24 -31.52 -3.73 6.31
C LEU A 24 -31.47 -4.64 7.55
N SER A 25 -31.06 -4.09 8.69
CA SER A 25 -30.97 -4.80 9.97
C SER A 25 -32.33 -5.05 10.63
N THR A 26 -33.39 -4.42 10.13
CA THR A 26 -34.76 -4.57 10.64
C THR A 26 -35.69 -5.20 9.57
N GLY A 27 -36.78 -5.83 10.03
CA GLY A 27 -37.81 -6.41 9.18
C GLY A 27 -37.47 -7.79 8.58
N ARG A 28 -38.33 -8.25 7.66
CA ARG A 28 -38.24 -9.59 7.04
C ARG A 28 -36.96 -9.73 6.21
N GLN A 29 -36.19 -10.77 6.50
CA GLN A 29 -34.91 -11.06 5.84
C GLN A 29 -35.11 -11.93 4.59
N THR A 30 -35.41 -11.30 3.44
CA THR A 30 -35.36 -11.99 2.14
C THR A 30 -33.91 -12.28 1.71
N LEU A 31 -33.70 -13.14 0.71
CA LEU A 31 -32.37 -13.45 0.21
C LEU A 31 -31.65 -12.19 -0.33
N GLU A 32 -32.32 -11.36 -1.11
CA GLU A 32 -31.76 -10.12 -1.66
C GLU A 32 -31.36 -9.15 -0.55
N ARG A 33 -32.18 -9.05 0.50
CA ARG A 33 -31.91 -8.20 1.67
C ARG A 33 -30.68 -8.69 2.42
N ARG A 34 -30.54 -9.99 2.61
CA ARG A 34 -29.37 -10.63 3.24
C ARG A 34 -28.10 -10.41 2.43
N VAL A 35 -28.17 -10.59 1.11
CA VAL A 35 -27.05 -10.28 0.18
C VAL A 35 -26.66 -8.81 0.31
N LEU A 36 -27.61 -7.88 0.19
CA LEU A 36 -27.32 -6.45 0.28
C LEU A 36 -26.75 -6.07 1.65
N ARG A 37 -27.26 -6.64 2.75
CA ARG A 37 -26.72 -6.44 4.10
C ARG A 37 -25.26 -6.87 4.19
N ALA A 38 -24.93 -8.05 3.68
CA ALA A 38 -23.56 -8.57 3.67
C ALA A 38 -22.61 -7.69 2.84
N ARG A 39 -23.10 -7.16 1.71
CA ARG A 39 -22.36 -6.19 0.90
C ARG A 39 -22.11 -4.89 1.66
N CYS A 40 -23.11 -4.35 2.37
CA CYS A 40 -22.90 -3.18 3.23
C CYS A 40 -21.81 -3.45 4.29
N LEU A 41 -21.86 -4.61 4.96
CA LEU A 41 -20.85 -5.02 5.94
C LEU A 41 -19.44 -5.08 5.34
N LYS A 42 -19.28 -5.55 4.10
CA LYS A 42 -18.00 -5.53 3.37
C LYS A 42 -17.44 -4.11 3.22
N TYR A 43 -18.25 -3.12 2.81
CA TYR A 43 -17.78 -1.73 2.64
C TYR A 43 -17.51 -1.00 3.95
N LEU A 44 -18.08 -1.49 5.05
CA LEU A 44 -17.79 -1.05 6.41
C LEU A 44 -16.67 -1.89 7.07
N GLU A 45 -15.96 -2.69 6.28
CA GLU A 45 -14.83 -3.53 6.70
C GLU A 45 -15.14 -4.55 7.80
N SER A 46 -16.40 -4.93 7.95
CA SER A 46 -16.83 -6.09 8.74
C SER A 46 -16.65 -7.38 7.93
N PHE A 47 -15.41 -7.64 7.50
CA PHE A 47 -15.09 -8.63 6.47
C PHE A 47 -15.49 -10.06 6.85
N ASP A 48 -15.24 -10.50 8.09
CA ASP A 48 -15.60 -11.84 8.54
C ASP A 48 -17.12 -12.07 8.54
N LEU A 49 -17.89 -11.06 9.00
CA LEU A 49 -19.35 -11.12 9.01
C LEU A 49 -19.92 -11.12 7.58
N ALA A 50 -19.36 -10.29 6.70
CA ALA A 50 -19.74 -10.25 5.29
C ALA A 50 -19.44 -11.60 4.62
N TRP A 51 -18.26 -12.16 4.87
CA TRP A 51 -17.85 -13.47 4.33
C TRP A 51 -18.76 -14.60 4.78
N ALA A 52 -19.05 -14.68 6.09
CA ALA A 52 -19.92 -15.70 6.64
C ALA A 52 -21.34 -15.62 6.05
N GLU A 53 -21.91 -14.41 5.99
CA GLU A 53 -23.25 -14.19 5.45
C GLU A 53 -23.32 -14.52 3.96
N LEU A 54 -22.34 -14.06 3.15
CA LEU A 54 -22.30 -14.33 1.71
C LEU A 54 -22.15 -15.83 1.41
N ASN A 55 -21.30 -16.56 2.15
CA ASN A 55 -21.19 -18.01 1.99
C ASN A 55 -22.49 -18.74 2.39
N ALA A 56 -23.18 -18.26 3.43
CA ALA A 56 -24.44 -18.86 3.87
C ALA A 56 -25.58 -18.67 2.86
N VAL A 57 -25.64 -17.54 2.17
CA VAL A 57 -26.69 -17.26 1.18
C VAL A 57 -26.38 -17.83 -0.21
N LEU A 58 -25.10 -17.95 -0.59
CA LEU A 58 -24.69 -18.43 -1.92
C LEU A 58 -25.40 -19.71 -2.39
N PRO A 59 -25.48 -20.81 -1.61
CA PRO A 59 -26.16 -22.04 -2.07
C PRO A 59 -27.69 -21.90 -2.22
N LEU A 60 -28.28 -20.87 -1.59
CA LEU A 60 -29.71 -20.59 -1.61
C LEU A 60 -30.12 -19.73 -2.82
N VAL A 61 -29.19 -18.96 -3.39
CA VAL A 61 -29.45 -18.09 -4.53
C VAL A 61 -29.59 -18.93 -5.81
N LYS A 62 -30.75 -18.83 -6.47
CA LYS A 62 -31.03 -19.53 -7.75
C LYS A 62 -30.96 -18.62 -8.97
N ASP A 63 -31.05 -17.29 -8.78
CA ASP A 63 -30.84 -16.31 -9.84
C ASP A 63 -29.34 -16.28 -10.22
N PRO A 64 -28.97 -16.62 -11.47
CA PRO A 64 -27.57 -16.66 -11.90
C PRO A 64 -26.84 -15.33 -11.71
N LEU A 65 -27.52 -14.19 -11.94
CA LEU A 65 -26.87 -12.88 -11.84
C LEU A 65 -26.64 -12.47 -10.39
N LEU A 66 -27.58 -12.80 -9.50
CA LEU A 66 -27.41 -12.58 -8.06
C LEU A 66 -26.34 -13.52 -7.47
N ALA A 67 -26.26 -14.76 -7.96
CA ALA A 67 -25.20 -15.69 -7.56
C ALA A 67 -23.81 -15.18 -7.98
N ALA A 68 -23.68 -14.67 -9.22
CA ALA A 68 -22.45 -14.04 -9.68
C ALA A 68 -22.09 -12.79 -8.86
N ARG A 69 -23.08 -11.96 -8.48
CA ARG A 69 -22.84 -10.83 -7.56
C ARG A 69 -22.25 -11.29 -6.23
N VAL A 70 -22.84 -12.31 -5.59
CA VAL A 70 -22.31 -12.89 -4.34
C VAL A 70 -20.90 -13.43 -4.54
N ALA A 71 -20.64 -14.14 -5.65
CA ALA A 71 -19.32 -14.67 -5.98
C ALA A 71 -18.27 -13.56 -6.19
N VAL A 72 -18.61 -12.46 -6.88
CA VAL A 72 -17.71 -11.30 -7.03
C VAL A 72 -17.40 -10.65 -5.68
N ASP A 73 -18.39 -10.52 -4.80
CA ASP A 73 -18.15 -9.96 -3.46
C ASP A 73 -17.26 -10.86 -2.60
N LEU A 74 -17.43 -12.19 -2.70
CA LEU A 74 -16.56 -13.19 -2.06
C LEU A 74 -15.14 -13.20 -2.66
N LEU A 75 -15.01 -13.01 -3.98
CA LEU A 75 -13.71 -12.84 -4.64
C LEU A 75 -12.95 -11.65 -4.05
N HIS A 76 -13.59 -10.48 -3.89
CA HIS A 76 -12.93 -9.34 -3.24
C HIS A 76 -12.57 -9.60 -1.77
N LEU A 77 -13.45 -10.25 -1.02
CA LEU A 77 -13.18 -10.58 0.38
C LEU A 77 -12.04 -11.60 0.54
N SER A 78 -11.86 -12.48 -0.44
CA SER A 78 -10.77 -13.46 -0.42
C SER A 78 -9.39 -12.81 -0.35
N TYR A 79 -9.23 -11.59 -0.89
CA TYR A 79 -8.03 -10.80 -0.72
C TYR A 79 -7.85 -10.34 0.74
N TYR A 80 -8.84 -9.64 1.29
CA TYR A 80 -8.77 -9.08 2.65
C TYR A 80 -8.65 -10.14 3.75
N LEU A 81 -9.22 -11.33 3.53
CA LEU A 81 -9.18 -12.44 4.46
C LEU A 81 -8.06 -13.45 4.15
N VAL A 82 -7.20 -13.15 3.18
CA VAL A 82 -6.04 -13.97 2.81
C VAL A 82 -6.44 -15.42 2.43
N ARG A 83 -7.54 -15.55 1.67
CA ARG A 83 -8.11 -16.83 1.20
C ARG A 83 -7.93 -17.01 -0.31
N ARG A 84 -6.69 -16.90 -0.79
CA ARG A 84 -6.37 -16.85 -2.23
C ARG A 84 -6.86 -18.07 -3.00
N GLU A 85 -6.83 -19.26 -2.39
CA GLU A 85 -7.30 -20.50 -3.03
C GLU A 85 -8.80 -20.45 -3.41
N ASP A 86 -9.62 -19.76 -2.62
CA ASP A 86 -11.05 -19.60 -2.88
C ASP A 86 -11.33 -18.67 -4.08
N SER A 87 -10.40 -17.78 -4.43
CA SER A 87 -10.57 -16.77 -5.47
C SER A 87 -10.84 -17.38 -6.86
N VAL A 88 -10.13 -18.47 -7.20
CA VAL A 88 -10.26 -19.16 -8.49
C VAL A 88 -11.67 -19.71 -8.67
N ARG A 89 -12.20 -20.32 -7.60
CA ARG A 89 -13.57 -20.86 -7.58
C ARG A 89 -14.59 -19.75 -7.82
N PHE A 90 -14.48 -18.64 -7.09
CA PHE A 90 -15.47 -17.56 -7.19
C PHE A 90 -15.41 -16.81 -8.52
N ALA A 91 -14.21 -16.61 -9.08
CA ALA A 91 -14.07 -16.02 -10.40
C ALA A 91 -14.74 -16.91 -11.47
N ALA A 92 -14.48 -18.22 -11.44
CA ALA A 92 -15.08 -19.18 -12.38
C ALA A 92 -16.62 -19.22 -12.28
N MET A 93 -17.17 -19.15 -11.06
CA MET A 93 -18.61 -19.10 -10.84
C MET A 93 -19.27 -17.85 -11.42
N ALA A 94 -18.60 -16.69 -11.38
CA ALA A 94 -19.15 -15.42 -11.82
C ALA A 94 -18.96 -15.13 -13.32
N GLU A 95 -17.97 -15.77 -13.96
CA GLU A 95 -17.51 -15.46 -15.32
C GLU A 95 -18.64 -15.40 -16.37
N SER A 96 -19.40 -16.49 -16.51
CA SER A 96 -20.46 -16.58 -17.52
C SER A 96 -21.68 -15.70 -17.18
N PRO A 97 -22.23 -15.73 -15.95
CA PRO A 97 -23.40 -14.92 -15.64
C PRO A 97 -23.11 -13.40 -15.61
N ALA A 98 -21.88 -12.98 -15.29
CA ALA A 98 -21.50 -11.57 -15.29
C ALA A 98 -21.32 -11.00 -16.72
N ALA A 99 -21.08 -11.84 -17.73
CA ALA A 99 -20.79 -11.38 -19.10
C ALA A 99 -21.90 -10.50 -19.72
N GLY A 100 -23.15 -10.67 -19.29
CA GLY A 100 -24.30 -9.86 -19.73
C GLY A 100 -24.50 -8.55 -18.96
N ASP A 101 -23.76 -8.30 -17.88
CA ASP A 101 -23.85 -7.08 -17.07
C ASP A 101 -22.48 -6.38 -17.05
N PRO A 102 -22.30 -5.29 -17.81
CA PRO A 102 -21.03 -4.60 -17.91
C PRO A 102 -20.45 -4.10 -16.57
N LEU A 103 -21.31 -3.74 -15.61
CA LEU A 103 -20.85 -3.26 -14.30
C LEU A 103 -20.36 -4.42 -13.44
N LEU A 104 -21.11 -5.52 -13.41
CA LEU A 104 -20.71 -6.73 -12.67
C LEU A 104 -19.46 -7.37 -13.28
N LEU A 105 -19.35 -7.42 -14.61
CA LEU A 105 -18.16 -7.89 -15.30
C LEU A 105 -16.93 -7.04 -14.94
N ALA A 106 -17.08 -5.72 -14.91
CA ALA A 106 -15.99 -4.83 -14.51
C ALA A 106 -15.55 -5.06 -13.06
N GLU A 107 -16.49 -5.27 -12.13
CA GLU A 107 -16.18 -5.58 -10.72
C GLU A 107 -15.54 -6.97 -10.55
N LEU A 108 -15.94 -7.97 -11.35
CA LEU A 108 -15.30 -9.27 -11.42
C LEU A 108 -13.82 -9.11 -11.84
N ARG A 109 -13.58 -8.42 -12.95
CA ARG A 109 -12.21 -8.18 -13.45
C ARG A 109 -11.36 -7.38 -12.48
N LEU A 110 -11.94 -6.37 -11.82
CA LEU A 110 -11.28 -5.66 -10.73
C LEU A 110 -10.87 -6.61 -9.60
N GLY A 111 -11.76 -7.53 -9.19
CA GLY A 111 -11.45 -8.50 -8.15
C GLY A 111 -10.32 -9.47 -8.53
N SER A 112 -10.36 -10.01 -9.75
CA SER A 112 -9.27 -10.84 -10.28
C SER A 112 -7.95 -10.07 -10.33
N SER A 113 -7.99 -8.81 -10.76
CA SER A 113 -6.81 -7.94 -10.77
C SER A 113 -6.22 -7.76 -9.36
N ILE A 114 -7.03 -7.48 -8.34
CA ILE A 114 -6.55 -7.28 -6.96
C ILE A 114 -5.89 -8.55 -6.42
N VAL A 115 -6.50 -9.72 -6.64
CA VAL A 115 -5.94 -11.00 -6.20
C VAL A 115 -4.60 -11.29 -6.89
N ARG A 116 -4.49 -11.02 -8.21
CA ARG A 116 -3.23 -11.16 -8.93
C ARG A 116 -2.16 -10.18 -8.44
N THR A 117 -2.53 -8.95 -8.10
CA THR A 117 -1.61 -7.99 -7.46
C THR A 117 -1.05 -8.55 -6.17
N ALA A 118 -1.89 -9.13 -5.31
CA ALA A 118 -1.44 -9.74 -4.06
C ALA A 118 -0.52 -10.95 -4.27
N ALA A 119 -0.65 -11.65 -5.40
CA ALA A 119 0.25 -12.72 -5.83
C ALA A 119 1.50 -12.22 -6.56
N ASN A 120 1.70 -10.90 -6.64
CA ASN A 120 2.80 -10.24 -7.33
C ASN A 120 2.87 -10.57 -8.83
N ASP A 121 1.71 -10.81 -9.48
CA ASP A 121 1.54 -10.93 -10.93
C ASP A 121 1.00 -9.61 -11.49
N VAL A 122 1.87 -8.60 -11.66
CA VAL A 122 1.47 -7.26 -12.12
C VAL A 122 1.01 -7.29 -13.58
N ARG A 123 1.64 -8.13 -14.43
CA ARG A 123 1.25 -8.26 -15.84
C ARG A 123 -0.17 -8.81 -15.99
N GLY A 124 -0.48 -9.92 -15.32
CA GLY A 124 -1.81 -10.50 -15.35
C GLY A 124 -2.84 -9.56 -14.71
N ALA A 125 -2.49 -8.89 -13.62
CA ALA A 125 -3.37 -7.91 -12.99
C ALA A 125 -3.70 -6.73 -13.93
N LEU A 126 -2.72 -6.21 -14.69
CA LEU A 126 -2.95 -5.17 -15.68
C LEU A 126 -3.91 -5.61 -16.78
N VAL A 127 -3.80 -6.85 -17.26
CA VAL A 127 -4.71 -7.41 -18.25
C VAL A 127 -6.14 -7.42 -17.72
N ASP A 128 -6.35 -7.90 -16.49
CA ASP A 128 -7.68 -7.95 -15.88
C ASP A 128 -8.24 -6.53 -15.64
N ALA A 129 -7.45 -5.60 -15.10
CA ALA A 129 -7.89 -4.21 -14.90
C ALA A 129 -8.27 -3.50 -16.21
N ARG A 130 -7.53 -3.74 -17.31
CA ARG A 130 -7.87 -3.22 -18.65
C ARG A 130 -9.16 -3.81 -19.19
N ARG A 131 -9.36 -5.13 -19.05
CA ARG A 131 -10.64 -5.78 -19.40
C ARG A 131 -11.82 -5.22 -18.60
N GLY A 132 -11.60 -4.84 -17.34
CA GLY A 132 -12.59 -4.12 -16.55
C GLY A 132 -12.93 -2.74 -17.14
N SER A 133 -11.94 -2.02 -17.65
CA SER A 133 -12.15 -0.75 -18.36
C SER A 133 -12.91 -0.93 -19.67
N ASP A 134 -12.62 -1.99 -20.43
CA ASP A 134 -13.32 -2.33 -21.67
C ASP A 134 -14.81 -2.63 -21.40
N ALA A 135 -15.11 -3.39 -20.34
CA ALA A 135 -16.50 -3.62 -19.91
C ALA A 135 -17.21 -2.30 -19.56
N LEU A 136 -16.53 -1.38 -18.87
CA LEU A 136 -17.09 -0.07 -18.53
C LEU A 136 -17.33 0.83 -19.75
N ALA A 137 -16.65 0.61 -20.87
CA ALA A 137 -16.84 1.41 -22.08
C ALA A 137 -18.29 1.31 -22.60
N VAL A 138 -18.88 0.11 -22.51
CA VAL A 138 -20.24 -0.20 -22.96
C VAL A 138 -21.30 -0.08 -21.85
N ALA A 139 -20.90 0.18 -20.60
CA ALA A 139 -21.83 0.35 -19.49
C ALA A 139 -22.67 1.64 -19.64
N PRO A 140 -23.95 1.65 -19.21
CA PRO A 140 -24.77 2.85 -19.20
C PRO A 140 -24.12 3.99 -18.41
N ARG A 141 -24.23 5.22 -18.91
CA ARG A 141 -23.73 6.41 -18.20
C ARG A 141 -24.55 6.63 -16.92
N GLY A 142 -23.86 6.98 -15.84
CA GLY A 142 -24.49 7.29 -14.56
C GLY A 142 -23.56 6.99 -13.39
N ARG A 143 -24.04 7.30 -12.18
CA ARG A 143 -23.27 7.19 -10.93
C ARG A 143 -22.65 5.82 -10.73
N SER A 144 -23.35 4.73 -11.04
CA SER A 144 -22.83 3.36 -10.88
C SER A 144 -21.64 3.08 -11.80
N ARG A 145 -21.68 3.55 -13.05
CA ARG A 145 -20.53 3.47 -13.96
C ARG A 145 -19.37 4.31 -13.45
N ASP A 146 -19.63 5.55 -13.02
CA ASP A 146 -18.58 6.43 -12.49
C ASP A 146 -17.92 5.79 -11.26
N LEU A 147 -18.69 5.17 -10.36
CA LEU A 147 -18.18 4.48 -9.18
C LEU A 147 -17.25 3.31 -9.52
N VAL A 148 -17.67 2.41 -10.41
CA VAL A 148 -16.83 1.27 -10.80
C VAL A 148 -15.61 1.75 -11.59
N THR A 149 -15.77 2.78 -12.42
CA THR A 149 -14.66 3.41 -13.16
C THR A 149 -13.62 4.01 -12.21
N THR A 150 -14.03 4.72 -11.15
CA THR A 150 -13.11 5.23 -10.11
C THR A 150 -12.24 4.11 -9.57
N ARG A 151 -12.83 2.95 -9.23
CA ARG A 151 -12.10 1.85 -8.59
C ARG A 151 -11.18 1.11 -9.57
N VAL A 152 -11.61 0.92 -10.81
CA VAL A 152 -10.78 0.32 -11.87
C VAL A 152 -9.60 1.23 -12.22
N GLN A 153 -9.82 2.54 -12.37
CA GLN A 153 -8.75 3.50 -12.65
C GLN A 153 -7.75 3.60 -11.49
N ARG A 154 -8.23 3.52 -10.25
CA ARG A 154 -7.35 3.42 -9.08
C ARG A 154 -6.46 2.20 -9.12
N GLN A 155 -7.03 1.03 -9.43
CA GLN A 155 -6.26 -0.21 -9.57
C GLN A 155 -5.23 -0.11 -10.70
N LEU A 156 -5.60 0.50 -11.84
CA LEU A 156 -4.67 0.77 -12.93
C LEU A 156 -3.54 1.71 -12.49
N ALA A 157 -3.84 2.78 -11.74
CA ALA A 157 -2.82 3.70 -11.23
C ALA A 157 -1.79 2.96 -10.37
N HIS A 158 -2.23 2.09 -9.45
CA HIS A 158 -1.31 1.29 -8.63
C HIS A 158 -0.45 0.34 -9.48
N LEU A 159 -1.08 -0.39 -10.41
CA LEU A 159 -0.39 -1.35 -11.25
C LEU A 159 0.61 -0.71 -12.21
N LEU A 160 0.26 0.43 -12.80
CA LEU A 160 1.14 1.18 -13.69
C LEU A 160 2.32 1.77 -12.91
N SER A 161 2.10 2.23 -11.67
CA SER A 161 3.21 2.60 -10.76
C SER A 161 4.17 1.43 -10.51
N HIS A 162 3.65 0.23 -10.23
CA HIS A 162 4.50 -0.96 -10.07
C HIS A 162 5.22 -1.37 -11.36
N ALA A 163 4.56 -1.24 -12.50
CA ALA A 163 5.14 -1.47 -13.82
C ALA A 163 6.11 -0.36 -14.26
N GLY A 164 6.32 0.67 -13.43
CA GLY A 164 7.19 1.80 -13.75
C GLY A 164 6.70 2.64 -14.93
N ASP A 165 5.42 2.63 -15.26
CA ASP A 165 4.79 3.55 -16.22
C ASP A 165 4.16 4.72 -15.44
N TYR A 166 4.99 5.68 -15.05
CA TYR A 166 4.56 6.78 -14.19
C TYR A 166 3.66 7.79 -14.92
N VAL A 167 3.79 7.89 -16.25
CA VAL A 167 2.90 8.73 -17.08
C VAL A 167 1.50 8.11 -17.13
N GLY A 168 1.40 6.82 -17.44
CA GLY A 168 0.14 6.10 -17.43
C GLY A 168 -0.50 6.09 -16.04
N ALA A 169 0.30 5.89 -14.99
CA ALA A 169 -0.18 5.93 -13.61
C ALA A 169 -0.78 7.28 -13.24
N ALA A 170 -0.15 8.40 -13.63
CA ALA A 170 -0.66 9.75 -13.40
C ALA A 170 -1.99 9.98 -14.12
N ALA A 171 -2.09 9.59 -15.39
CA ALA A 171 -3.33 9.70 -16.15
C ALA A 171 -4.49 8.90 -15.51
N ALA A 172 -4.21 7.71 -14.99
CA ALA A 172 -5.18 6.88 -14.28
C ALA A 172 -5.58 7.49 -12.92
N ALA A 173 -4.64 8.08 -12.18
CA ALA A 173 -4.94 8.79 -10.92
C ALA A 173 -5.81 10.03 -11.16
N GLU A 174 -5.52 10.83 -12.20
CA GLU A 174 -6.38 11.97 -12.57
C GLU A 174 -7.78 11.52 -12.97
N ALA A 175 -7.90 10.44 -13.74
CA ALA A 175 -9.20 9.85 -14.09
C ALA A 175 -9.95 9.40 -12.84
N THR A 176 -9.26 8.78 -11.87
CA THR A 176 -9.82 8.40 -10.56
C THR A 176 -10.42 9.62 -9.85
N GLY A 177 -9.67 10.73 -9.76
CA GLY A 177 -10.15 11.99 -9.15
C GLY A 177 -11.38 12.58 -9.84
N ARG A 178 -11.37 12.68 -11.18
CA ARG A 178 -12.51 13.17 -11.95
C ARG A 178 -13.78 12.32 -11.75
N ASN A 179 -13.63 10.99 -11.71
CA ASN A 179 -14.75 10.09 -11.49
C ASN A 179 -15.27 10.15 -10.05
N ALA A 180 -14.39 10.16 -9.05
CA ALA A 180 -14.76 10.27 -7.65
C ALA A 180 -15.56 11.55 -7.36
N ALA A 181 -15.17 12.68 -7.95
CA ALA A 181 -15.89 13.94 -7.84
C ALA A 181 -17.33 13.82 -8.39
N ARG A 182 -17.55 13.08 -9.47
CA ARG A 182 -18.90 12.84 -10.05
C ARG A 182 -19.74 11.88 -9.21
N VAL A 183 -19.11 10.92 -8.53
CA VAL A 183 -19.79 10.00 -7.61
C VAL A 183 -20.36 10.74 -6.39
N GLY A 184 -19.64 11.75 -5.91
CA GLY A 184 -20.04 12.58 -4.77
C GLY A 184 -19.95 11.87 -3.41
N ASP A 185 -19.15 10.79 -3.31
CA ASP A 185 -18.89 10.09 -2.05
C ASP A 185 -17.56 10.59 -1.44
N PRO A 186 -17.56 11.22 -0.25
CA PRO A 186 -16.35 11.72 0.39
C PRO A 186 -15.27 10.64 0.61
N ALA A 187 -15.66 9.40 0.85
CA ALA A 187 -14.71 8.31 1.00
C ALA A 187 -14.02 8.00 -0.33
N GLU A 188 -14.76 7.96 -1.46
CA GLU A 188 -14.16 7.74 -2.77
C GLU A 188 -13.27 8.91 -3.22
N VAL A 189 -13.61 10.14 -2.83
CA VAL A 189 -12.75 11.32 -3.04
C VAL A 189 -11.45 11.18 -2.24
N ALA A 190 -11.52 10.80 -0.96
CA ALA A 190 -10.33 10.62 -0.14
C ALA A 190 -9.42 9.47 -0.64
N TRP A 191 -10.01 8.37 -1.14
CA TRP A 191 -9.25 7.32 -1.83
C TRP A 191 -8.59 7.82 -3.12
N ALA A 192 -9.26 8.68 -3.89
CA ALA A 192 -8.67 9.27 -5.09
C ALA A 192 -7.46 10.16 -4.76
N THR A 193 -7.56 10.96 -3.69
CA THR A 193 -6.44 11.75 -3.15
C THR A 193 -5.27 10.86 -2.72
N TYR A 194 -5.54 9.75 -2.01
CA TYR A 194 -4.51 8.76 -1.68
C TYR A 194 -3.85 8.20 -2.95
N THR A 195 -4.63 7.92 -4.00
CA THR A 195 -4.14 7.36 -5.26
C THR A 195 -3.17 8.32 -5.95
N ALA A 196 -3.47 9.62 -5.94
CA ALA A 196 -2.55 10.65 -6.45
C ALA A 196 -1.23 10.65 -5.68
N GLY A 197 -1.29 10.64 -4.35
CA GLY A 197 -0.10 10.57 -3.49
C GLY A 197 0.73 9.32 -3.73
N PHE A 198 0.08 8.17 -3.94
CA PHE A 198 0.76 6.91 -4.26
C PHE A 198 1.53 6.97 -5.59
N VAL A 199 0.90 7.52 -6.63
CA VAL A 199 1.56 7.69 -7.94
C VAL A 199 2.72 8.68 -7.85
N ASP A 200 2.56 9.80 -7.16
CA ASP A 200 3.62 10.78 -6.98
C ASP A 200 4.79 10.21 -6.18
N TRP A 201 4.50 9.42 -5.15
CA TRP A 201 5.53 8.77 -4.35
C TRP A 201 6.34 7.79 -5.20
N PHE A 202 5.68 6.90 -5.93
CA PHE A 202 6.36 5.92 -6.80
C PHE A 202 7.17 6.57 -7.92
N ALA A 203 6.76 7.75 -8.39
CA ALA A 203 7.50 8.52 -9.38
C ALA A 203 8.62 9.40 -8.78
N GLY A 204 8.85 9.37 -7.46
CA GLY A 204 9.88 10.16 -6.77
C GLY A 204 9.54 11.65 -6.57
N ARG A 205 8.26 12.03 -6.71
CA ARG A 205 7.75 13.39 -6.46
C ARG A 205 7.33 13.55 -5.00
N LEU A 206 8.30 13.42 -4.09
CA LEU A 206 8.06 13.30 -2.65
C LEU A 206 7.27 14.46 -2.03
N ASP A 207 7.48 15.69 -2.47
CA ASP A 207 6.75 16.85 -1.93
C ASP A 207 5.25 16.77 -2.24
N ALA A 208 4.91 16.52 -3.51
CA ALA A 208 3.52 16.30 -3.91
C ALA A 208 2.90 15.08 -3.21
N ALA A 209 3.65 13.98 -3.12
CA ALA A 209 3.20 12.78 -2.43
C ALA A 209 2.85 13.04 -0.95
N VAL A 210 3.69 13.75 -0.22
CA VAL A 210 3.44 14.10 1.19
C VAL A 210 2.19 14.99 1.32
N ASP A 211 2.02 15.97 0.44
CA ASP A 211 0.86 16.85 0.46
C ASP A 211 -0.43 16.08 0.19
N GLU A 212 -0.45 15.22 -0.85
CA GLU A 212 -1.58 14.37 -1.18
C GLU A 212 -1.92 13.38 -0.06
N PHE A 213 -0.93 12.66 0.46
CA PHE A 213 -1.16 11.72 1.55
C PHE A 213 -1.64 12.41 2.83
N THR A 214 -1.17 13.62 3.12
CA THR A 214 -1.68 14.41 4.27
C THR A 214 -3.16 14.75 4.08
N ARG A 215 -3.56 15.19 2.88
CA ARG A 215 -4.98 15.44 2.56
C ARG A 215 -5.83 14.18 2.60
N ALA A 216 -5.29 13.06 2.10
CA ALA A 216 -5.97 11.77 2.12
C ALA A 216 -6.16 11.24 3.55
N GLU A 217 -5.14 11.37 4.41
CA GLU A 217 -5.21 11.02 5.83
C GLU A 217 -6.38 11.74 6.51
N LEU A 218 -6.49 13.06 6.33
CA LEU A 218 -7.56 13.88 6.92
C LEU A 218 -8.95 13.40 6.47
N GLY A 219 -9.12 13.08 5.18
CA GLY A 219 -10.39 12.59 4.65
C GLY A 219 -10.76 11.18 5.10
N LEU A 220 -9.75 10.32 5.34
CA LEU A 220 -9.94 8.92 5.68
C LEU A 220 -10.01 8.65 7.19
N ARG A 221 -9.44 9.52 8.02
CA ARG A 221 -9.27 9.31 9.47
C ARG A 221 -10.56 8.98 10.20
N GLN A 222 -11.66 9.63 9.82
CA GLN A 222 -12.99 9.41 10.40
C GLN A 222 -13.49 7.97 10.22
N TYR A 223 -12.99 7.23 9.23
CA TYR A 223 -13.42 5.86 8.95
C TYR A 223 -12.60 4.80 9.68
N GLY A 224 -11.40 5.15 10.19
CA GLY A 224 -10.51 4.23 10.91
C GLY A 224 -10.12 2.96 10.13
N SER A 225 -10.23 3.01 8.79
CA SER A 225 -10.24 1.86 7.89
C SER A 225 -8.84 1.31 7.58
N SER A 226 -8.80 0.13 6.96
CA SER A 226 -7.58 -0.50 6.47
C SER A 226 -6.78 0.42 5.53
N VAL A 227 -7.48 1.14 4.64
CA VAL A 227 -6.88 2.13 3.75
C VAL A 227 -6.31 3.33 4.51
N TRP A 228 -6.94 3.80 5.59
CA TRP A 228 -6.39 4.92 6.39
C TRP A 228 -5.06 4.53 7.02
N ARG A 229 -4.99 3.31 7.59
CA ARG A 229 -3.74 2.76 8.14
C ARG A 229 -2.65 2.65 7.06
N HIS A 230 -3.01 2.16 5.88
CA HIS A 230 -2.07 2.07 4.78
C HIS A 230 -1.61 3.44 4.26
N THR A 231 -2.50 4.43 4.18
CA THR A 231 -2.17 5.84 3.87
C THR A 231 -1.16 6.41 4.87
N LEU A 232 -1.33 6.13 6.17
CA LEU A 232 -0.36 6.54 7.20
C LEU A 232 1.01 5.90 6.98
N LEU A 233 1.06 4.62 6.60
CA LEU A 233 2.33 3.94 6.29
C LEU A 233 3.02 4.57 5.07
N CYS A 234 2.28 4.86 3.98
CA CYS A 234 2.84 5.53 2.81
C CYS A 234 3.32 6.95 3.14
N LEU A 235 2.54 7.72 3.91
CA LEU A 235 2.91 9.06 4.36
C LEU A 235 4.19 9.02 5.22
N ALA A 236 4.25 8.06 6.15
CA ALA A 236 5.42 7.85 7.00
C ALA A 236 6.69 7.63 6.17
N ARG A 237 6.62 6.75 5.18
CA ARG A 237 7.73 6.46 4.27
C ARG A 237 8.13 7.66 3.44
N ALA A 238 7.18 8.35 2.81
CA ALA A 238 7.47 9.54 2.02
C ALA A 238 8.15 10.63 2.86
N LYS A 239 7.72 10.81 4.12
CA LYS A 239 8.37 11.73 5.07
C LYS A 239 9.77 11.28 5.47
N LEU A 240 9.98 10.00 5.75
CA LEU A 240 11.30 9.44 6.06
C LEU A 240 12.27 9.60 4.89
N GLU A 241 11.84 9.29 3.66
CA GLU A 241 12.62 9.51 2.42
C GLU A 241 12.94 10.98 2.19
N ARG A 242 12.08 11.89 2.68
CA ARG A 242 12.27 13.33 2.66
C ARG A 242 13.12 13.86 3.83
N GLY A 243 13.55 12.99 4.75
CA GLY A 243 14.40 13.31 5.90
C GLY A 243 13.66 13.81 7.15
N GLU A 244 12.34 13.64 7.22
CA GLU A 244 11.51 13.91 8.41
C GLU A 244 11.37 12.63 9.26
N LEU A 245 12.41 12.34 10.02
CA LEU A 245 12.55 11.08 10.77
C LEU A 245 11.53 10.96 11.90
N SER A 246 11.43 11.97 12.77
CA SER A 246 10.59 11.96 13.97
C SER A 246 9.11 11.80 13.62
N GLU A 247 8.63 12.61 12.68
CA GLU A 247 7.24 12.59 12.25
C GLU A 247 6.92 11.34 11.43
N GLY A 248 7.82 10.93 10.53
CA GLY A 248 7.66 9.70 9.76
C GLY A 248 7.57 8.48 10.66
N GLU A 249 8.39 8.40 11.71
CA GLU A 249 8.35 7.32 12.69
C GLU A 249 7.05 7.32 13.52
N ARG A 250 6.61 8.50 13.99
CA ARG A 250 5.33 8.65 14.69
C ARG A 250 4.17 8.11 13.83
N LEU A 251 4.16 8.44 12.55
CA LEU A 251 3.14 7.99 11.60
C LEU A 251 3.24 6.49 11.30
N ALA A 252 4.46 5.95 11.14
CA ALA A 252 4.66 4.51 10.97
C ALA A 252 4.10 3.72 12.16
N ARG A 253 4.34 4.17 13.40
CA ARG A 253 3.74 3.60 14.61
C ARG A 253 2.21 3.71 14.61
N GLN A 254 1.69 4.89 14.25
CA GLN A 254 0.25 5.14 14.22
C GLN A 254 -0.46 4.25 13.19
N SER A 255 0.20 3.94 12.08
CA SER A 255 -0.36 3.08 11.03
C SER A 255 -0.74 1.70 11.54
N ALA A 256 0.03 1.15 12.50
CA ALA A 256 -0.11 -0.21 13.01
C ALA A 256 -0.26 -1.28 11.90
N THR A 257 0.36 -1.04 10.74
CA THR A 257 0.34 -1.92 9.56
C THR A 257 1.71 -1.89 8.87
N GLY A 258 1.91 -2.76 7.89
CA GLY A 258 3.18 -2.95 7.18
C GLY A 258 3.64 -4.41 7.22
N ALA A 259 4.30 -4.81 6.14
CA ALA A 259 5.01 -6.08 6.05
C ALA A 259 6.41 -5.96 6.69
N THR A 260 7.13 -7.08 6.82
CA THR A 260 8.41 -7.08 7.53
C THR A 260 9.50 -6.32 6.78
N GLU A 261 9.52 -6.44 5.46
CA GLU A 261 10.30 -5.61 4.54
C GLU A 261 9.98 -4.12 4.72
N ASP A 262 8.73 -3.78 5.09
CA ASP A 262 8.37 -2.38 5.23
C ASP A 262 9.08 -1.75 6.41
N HIS A 263 8.96 -2.42 7.55
CA HIS A 263 9.62 -2.01 8.79
C HIS A 263 11.14 -2.10 8.69
N GLY A 264 11.68 -3.09 7.97
CA GLY A 264 13.10 -3.18 7.67
C GLY A 264 13.61 -1.98 6.86
N HIS A 265 12.87 -1.57 5.84
CA HIS A 265 13.22 -0.39 5.04
C HIS A 265 13.10 0.92 5.83
N ILE A 266 12.08 1.06 6.67
CA ILE A 266 11.95 2.19 7.61
C ILE A 266 13.17 2.28 8.53
N ALA A 267 13.66 1.15 9.07
CA ALA A 267 14.88 1.12 9.87
C ALA A 267 16.12 1.55 9.06
N LEU A 268 16.23 1.14 7.79
CA LEU A 268 17.30 1.60 6.90
C LEU A 268 17.27 3.12 6.63
N LEU A 269 16.08 3.72 6.51
CA LEU A 269 15.93 5.17 6.36
C LEU A 269 16.40 5.96 7.59
N ARG A 270 16.38 5.32 8.77
CA ARG A 270 16.97 5.85 10.01
C ARG A 270 18.47 5.58 10.15
N GLY A 271 19.07 4.87 9.20
CA GLY A 271 20.48 4.46 9.27
C GLY A 271 20.73 3.26 10.20
N GLU A 272 19.69 2.51 10.56
CA GLU A 272 19.76 1.43 11.54
C GLU A 272 19.80 0.04 10.87
N ALA A 273 20.89 -0.25 10.16
CA ALA A 273 21.07 -1.52 9.44
C ALA A 273 20.93 -2.76 10.36
N GLU A 274 21.39 -2.65 11.60
CA GLU A 274 21.31 -3.73 12.60
C GLU A 274 19.87 -4.02 13.04
N VAL A 275 19.05 -2.96 13.18
CA VAL A 275 17.62 -3.10 13.51
C VAL A 275 16.87 -3.71 12.32
N ALA A 276 17.18 -3.25 11.10
CA ALA A 276 16.64 -3.84 9.88
C ALA A 276 16.96 -5.35 9.78
N GLU A 277 18.20 -5.76 10.08
CA GLU A 277 18.57 -7.18 10.13
C GLU A 277 17.76 -7.96 11.17
N LEU A 278 17.61 -7.40 12.38
CA LEU A 278 16.87 -8.05 13.45
C LEU A 278 15.40 -8.27 13.08
N ILE A 279 14.77 -7.27 12.44
CA ILE A 279 13.41 -7.34 11.93
C ILE A 279 13.30 -8.47 10.88
N LEU A 280 14.20 -8.49 9.89
CA LEU A 280 14.16 -9.44 8.77
C LEU A 280 14.53 -10.87 9.16
N SER A 281 15.38 -11.06 10.18
CA SER A 281 15.75 -12.38 10.71
C SER A 281 14.67 -13.01 11.57
N ARG A 282 13.81 -12.19 12.19
CA ARG A 282 12.63 -12.62 12.95
C ARG A 282 11.37 -12.71 12.11
N ALA A 283 11.43 -12.33 10.83
CA ALA A 283 10.33 -12.44 9.90
C ALA A 283 9.81 -13.88 9.88
N SER A 284 8.50 -14.07 10.08
CA SER A 284 7.89 -15.37 9.84
C SER A 284 8.04 -15.75 8.37
N LYS A 285 8.08 -17.05 8.07
CA LYS A 285 7.91 -17.52 6.69
C LYS A 285 6.53 -17.05 6.23
N GLY A 286 6.51 -16.06 5.34
CA GLY A 286 5.28 -15.53 4.76
C GLY A 286 4.96 -16.25 3.47
N PHE A 287 4.24 -15.56 2.58
CA PHE A 287 4.01 -16.06 1.24
C PHE A 287 5.32 -16.11 0.45
N PRO A 288 5.60 -17.19 -0.29
CA PRO A 288 6.80 -17.30 -1.12
C PRO A 288 6.98 -16.13 -2.09
N GLU A 289 5.87 -15.64 -2.63
CA GLU A 289 5.81 -14.50 -3.52
C GLU A 289 6.08 -13.16 -2.85
N ASP A 290 6.24 -13.05 -1.53
CA ASP A 290 6.65 -11.80 -0.88
C ASP A 290 8.15 -11.82 -0.49
N GLU A 291 8.81 -12.98 -0.61
CA GLU A 291 10.18 -13.17 -0.16
C GLU A 291 11.17 -12.30 -0.93
N GLN A 292 10.90 -11.99 -2.21
CA GLN A 292 11.76 -11.12 -3.01
C GLN A 292 11.81 -9.69 -2.48
N PHE A 293 10.75 -9.17 -1.85
CA PHE A 293 10.79 -7.84 -1.22
C PHE A 293 11.66 -7.85 0.03
N ARG A 294 11.64 -8.95 0.80
CA ARG A 294 12.53 -9.12 1.95
C ARG A 294 13.97 -9.28 1.49
N ASP A 295 14.22 -10.05 0.45
CA ASP A 295 15.57 -10.22 -0.12
C ASP A 295 16.12 -8.92 -0.68
N PHE A 296 15.28 -8.07 -1.30
CA PHE A 296 15.65 -6.72 -1.68
C PHE A 296 16.18 -5.93 -0.46
N VAL A 297 15.44 -5.88 0.64
CA VAL A 297 15.85 -5.15 1.85
C VAL A 297 17.06 -5.81 2.53
N ARG A 298 17.11 -7.15 2.61
CA ARG A 298 18.26 -7.89 3.16
C ARG A 298 19.54 -7.62 2.37
N ALA A 299 19.45 -7.50 1.05
CA ALA A 299 20.60 -7.18 0.23
C ALA A 299 21.14 -5.78 0.53
N ILE A 300 20.26 -4.80 0.75
CA ILE A 300 20.66 -3.44 1.17
C ILE A 300 21.36 -3.49 2.54
N VAL A 301 20.78 -4.20 3.51
CA VAL A 301 21.39 -4.42 4.83
C VAL A 301 22.80 -5.02 4.71
N ARG A 302 22.97 -6.08 3.92
CA ARG A 302 24.27 -6.72 3.68
C ARG A 302 25.31 -5.74 3.14
N GLY A 303 24.90 -4.91 2.18
CA GLY A 303 25.78 -3.90 1.58
C GLY A 303 26.20 -2.83 2.60
N GLN A 304 25.27 -2.36 3.43
CA GLN A 304 25.58 -1.40 4.50
C GLN A 304 26.47 -1.98 5.60
N ARG A 305 26.38 -3.28 5.87
CA ARG A 305 27.20 -3.99 6.86
C ARG A 305 28.56 -4.45 6.33
N GLY A 306 28.99 -3.95 5.17
CA GLY A 306 30.33 -4.18 4.64
C GLY A 306 30.48 -5.44 3.78
N ASP A 307 29.38 -6.06 3.32
CA ASP A 307 29.40 -7.13 2.32
C ASP A 307 28.75 -6.67 0.99
N PRO A 308 29.37 -5.73 0.26
CA PRO A 308 28.80 -5.19 -0.98
C PRO A 308 28.81 -6.22 -2.12
N ARG A 309 29.70 -7.22 -2.11
CA ARG A 309 29.75 -8.24 -3.16
C ARG A 309 28.51 -9.14 -3.13
N THR A 310 28.14 -9.63 -1.94
CA THR A 310 26.92 -10.42 -1.78
C THR A 310 25.68 -9.57 -2.03
N ALA A 311 25.67 -8.32 -1.55
CA ALA A 311 24.58 -7.38 -1.80
C ALA A 311 24.31 -7.17 -3.29
N VAL A 312 25.34 -6.93 -4.10
CA VAL A 312 25.21 -6.77 -5.56
C VAL A 312 24.60 -8.00 -6.21
N ARG A 313 25.09 -9.20 -5.86
CA ARG A 313 24.55 -10.46 -6.41
C ARG A 313 23.07 -10.63 -6.08
N MET A 314 22.70 -10.43 -4.81
CA MET A 314 21.31 -10.53 -4.37
C MET A 314 20.42 -9.50 -5.09
N LEU A 315 20.86 -8.25 -5.21
CA LEU A 315 20.10 -7.21 -5.90
C LEU A 315 19.94 -7.49 -7.39
N ASP A 316 20.97 -8.01 -8.07
CA ASP A 316 20.89 -8.42 -9.48
C ASP A 316 19.97 -9.65 -9.67
N ASP A 317 19.91 -10.57 -8.70
CA ASP A 317 18.95 -11.70 -8.69
C ASP A 317 17.52 -11.19 -8.47
N THR A 318 17.30 -10.36 -7.45
CA THR A 318 16.00 -9.78 -7.12
C THR A 318 15.46 -8.85 -8.23
N ALA A 319 16.32 -8.08 -8.90
CA ALA A 319 15.92 -7.25 -10.04
C ALA A 319 15.30 -8.10 -11.17
N ARG A 320 15.94 -9.21 -11.52
CA ARG A 320 15.42 -10.16 -12.54
C ARG A 320 14.10 -10.78 -12.12
N GLU A 321 13.95 -11.12 -10.84
CA GLU A 321 12.69 -11.65 -10.31
C GLU A 321 11.56 -10.61 -10.43
N PHE A 322 11.82 -9.35 -10.07
CA PHE A 322 10.85 -8.26 -10.24
C PHE A 322 10.47 -8.04 -11.70
N GLU A 323 11.45 -8.00 -12.62
CA GLU A 323 11.20 -7.88 -14.06
C GLU A 323 10.34 -9.03 -14.59
N SER A 324 10.58 -10.27 -14.13
CA SER A 324 9.81 -11.44 -14.56
C SER A 324 8.32 -11.33 -14.19
N ARG A 325 8.00 -10.54 -13.17
CA ARG A 325 6.65 -10.29 -12.64
C ARG A 325 6.01 -9.00 -13.15
N GLY A 326 6.74 -8.20 -13.93
CA GLY A 326 6.30 -6.88 -14.40
C GLY A 326 6.33 -5.80 -13.33
N MET A 327 7.20 -5.95 -12.33
CA MET A 327 7.43 -4.99 -11.24
C MET A 327 8.64 -4.09 -11.53
N ASP A 328 8.65 -3.44 -12.70
CA ASP A 328 9.80 -2.67 -13.16
C ASP A 328 10.23 -1.57 -12.19
N HIS A 329 9.30 -0.96 -11.45
CA HIS A 329 9.64 0.02 -10.41
C HIS A 329 10.62 -0.55 -9.38
N TRP A 330 10.34 -1.75 -8.91
CA TRP A 330 11.16 -2.45 -7.93
C TRP A 330 12.46 -2.95 -8.53
N ALA A 331 12.42 -3.39 -9.79
CA ALA A 331 13.63 -3.77 -10.53
C ALA A 331 14.60 -2.59 -10.70
N ILE A 332 14.09 -1.40 -11.04
CA ILE A 332 14.87 -0.16 -11.09
C ILE A 332 15.47 0.14 -9.73
N GLY A 333 14.67 0.03 -8.66
CA GLY A 333 15.15 0.22 -7.29
C GLY A 333 16.30 -0.72 -6.92
N ALA A 334 16.18 -2.01 -7.25
CA ALA A 334 17.22 -3.00 -7.05
C ALA A 334 18.48 -2.69 -7.89
N ALA A 335 18.32 -2.33 -9.16
CA ALA A 335 19.41 -2.00 -10.06
C ALA A 335 20.19 -0.75 -9.61
N VAL A 336 19.51 0.27 -9.08
CA VAL A 336 20.15 1.47 -8.54
C VAL A 336 20.97 1.14 -7.28
N HIS A 337 20.42 0.38 -6.33
CA HIS A 337 21.17 -0.04 -5.15
C HIS A 337 22.35 -0.95 -5.54
N ALA A 338 22.18 -1.85 -6.52
CA ALA A 338 23.26 -2.70 -7.02
C ALA A 338 24.38 -1.86 -7.65
N ALA A 339 24.04 -0.82 -8.41
CA ALA A 339 25.03 0.10 -8.99
C ALA A 339 25.79 0.85 -7.88
N TYR A 340 25.09 1.32 -6.84
CA TYR A 340 25.70 1.99 -5.69
C TYR A 340 26.73 1.10 -4.98
N PHE A 341 26.36 -0.13 -4.61
CA PHE A 341 27.29 -1.06 -3.95
C PHE A 341 28.39 -1.55 -4.90
N ARG A 342 28.13 -1.65 -6.20
CA ARG A 342 29.18 -2.01 -7.18
C ARG A 342 30.29 -0.96 -7.24
N GLU A 343 29.96 0.32 -7.07
CA GLU A 343 30.96 1.40 -6.99
C GLU A 343 31.89 1.25 -5.78
N THR A 344 31.41 0.66 -4.67
CA THR A 344 32.26 0.40 -3.49
C THR A 344 33.14 -0.83 -3.65
N VAL A 345 32.80 -1.76 -4.55
CA VAL A 345 33.61 -2.96 -4.85
C VAL A 345 34.70 -2.66 -5.87
N VAL A 346 34.35 -2.00 -6.98
CA VAL A 346 35.26 -1.65 -8.07
C VAL A 346 34.98 -0.22 -8.49
N ARG A 347 36.00 0.64 -8.39
CA ARG A 347 35.91 2.04 -8.82
C ARG A 347 35.48 2.14 -10.28
N GLY A 348 34.42 2.91 -10.55
CA GLY A 348 33.82 3.06 -11.87
C GLY A 348 32.84 1.96 -12.28
N GLY A 349 32.74 0.87 -11.51
CA GLY A 349 31.85 -0.26 -11.80
C GLY A 349 30.37 0.11 -11.70
N GLY A 350 29.99 0.98 -10.75
CA GLY A 350 28.64 1.52 -10.65
C GLY A 350 28.41 2.68 -11.60
N THR A 351 29.37 3.62 -11.64
CA THR A 351 29.32 4.85 -12.44
C THR A 351 29.12 4.60 -13.94
N SER A 352 29.60 3.47 -14.49
CA SER A 352 29.34 3.10 -15.89
C SER A 352 27.86 2.89 -16.23
N ARG A 353 26.99 2.66 -15.23
CA ARG A 353 25.56 2.32 -15.40
C ARG A 353 24.60 3.47 -15.09
N VAL A 354 25.03 4.47 -14.33
CA VAL A 354 24.13 5.50 -13.75
C VAL A 354 23.45 6.37 -14.80
N GLY A 355 24.14 6.74 -15.88
CA GLY A 355 23.54 7.55 -16.96
C GLY A 355 22.39 6.82 -17.65
N HIS A 356 22.49 5.51 -17.82
CA HIS A 356 21.38 4.70 -18.34
C HIS A 356 20.23 4.61 -17.34
N LEU A 357 20.51 4.34 -16.07
CA LEU A 357 19.47 4.23 -15.02
C LEU A 357 18.65 5.52 -14.87
N VAL A 358 19.31 6.67 -14.84
CA VAL A 358 18.60 7.96 -14.74
C VAL A 358 17.80 8.26 -16.00
N ARG A 359 18.32 7.93 -17.19
CA ARG A 359 17.54 8.05 -18.44
C ARG A 359 16.31 7.15 -18.45
N ASP A 360 16.41 5.92 -17.97
CA ASP A 360 15.28 5.00 -17.88
C ASP A 360 14.19 5.53 -16.94
N ILE A 361 14.57 6.01 -15.74
CA ILE A 361 13.64 6.69 -14.82
C ILE A 361 12.93 7.86 -15.52
N GLY A 362 13.68 8.71 -16.21
CA GLY A 362 13.13 9.87 -16.91
C GLY A 362 12.22 9.48 -18.09
N ALA A 363 12.60 8.48 -18.89
CA ALA A 363 11.81 7.99 -20.02
C ALA A 363 10.45 7.41 -19.57
N ARG A 364 10.40 6.88 -18.36
CA ARG A 364 9.20 6.38 -17.68
C ARG A 364 8.32 7.48 -17.05
N GLY A 365 8.77 8.74 -17.08
CA GLY A 365 8.08 9.88 -16.45
C GLY A 365 8.37 10.06 -14.96
N GLY A 366 9.44 9.45 -14.46
CA GLY A 366 9.86 9.55 -13.07
C GLY A 366 10.79 10.73 -12.83
N GLU A 367 10.72 11.29 -11.62
CA GLU A 367 11.67 12.28 -11.11
C GLU A 367 12.62 11.69 -10.05
N GLY A 368 12.57 10.36 -9.91
CA GLY A 368 13.19 9.55 -8.88
C GLY A 368 12.44 8.22 -8.84
N PHE A 369 12.44 7.58 -7.68
CA PHE A 369 11.62 6.40 -7.40
C PHE A 369 11.31 6.38 -5.90
N ALA A 370 10.42 5.51 -5.42
CA ALA A 370 10.21 5.28 -3.99
C ALA A 370 11.21 4.24 -3.49
N TYR A 371 11.34 4.05 -2.18
CA TYR A 371 12.20 3.01 -1.58
C TYR A 371 13.71 3.17 -1.78
N TYR A 372 14.20 4.35 -2.17
CA TYR A 372 15.64 4.62 -2.16
C TYR A 372 16.12 5.17 -0.81
N LEU A 373 17.37 4.89 -0.48
CA LEU A 373 18.04 5.55 0.63
C LEU A 373 18.61 6.90 0.18
N PRO A 374 18.47 7.99 0.95
CA PRO A 374 18.96 9.32 0.56
C PRO A 374 20.41 9.35 0.08
N ASP A 375 21.31 8.58 0.69
CA ASP A 375 22.71 8.47 0.29
C ASP A 375 22.89 7.87 -1.12
N VAL A 376 22.08 6.86 -1.45
CA VAL A 376 22.07 6.20 -2.75
C VAL A 376 21.58 7.16 -3.84
N ALA A 377 20.53 7.93 -3.58
CA ALA A 377 20.06 8.94 -4.54
C ALA A 377 21.04 10.11 -4.69
N ALA A 378 21.65 10.57 -3.60
CA ALA A 378 22.66 11.63 -3.67
C ALA A 378 23.87 11.17 -4.50
N TRP A 379 24.29 9.91 -4.35
CA TRP A 379 25.31 9.31 -5.21
C TRP A 379 24.85 9.19 -6.67
N LEU A 380 23.65 8.66 -6.91
CA LEU A 380 23.10 8.46 -8.26
C LEU A 380 23.09 9.78 -9.04
N GLY A 381 22.56 10.83 -8.43
CA GLY A 381 22.49 12.16 -9.04
C GLY A 381 23.88 12.74 -9.31
N ARG A 382 24.82 12.66 -8.37
CA ARG A 382 26.21 13.11 -8.59
C ARG A 382 26.91 12.35 -9.71
N ALA A 383 26.74 11.03 -9.75
CA ALA A 383 27.42 10.18 -10.72
C ALA A 383 26.87 10.36 -12.14
N ALA A 384 25.56 10.64 -12.28
CA ALA A 384 24.90 10.85 -13.57
C ALA A 384 24.90 12.30 -14.07
N GLU A 385 25.33 13.28 -13.25
CA GLU A 385 25.25 14.71 -13.59
C GLU A 385 26.03 15.09 -14.87
N ARG A 386 27.08 14.32 -15.20
CA ARG A 386 27.92 14.51 -16.39
C ARG A 386 27.36 13.88 -17.67
N ASP A 387 26.33 13.05 -17.56
CA ASP A 387 25.66 12.47 -18.73
C ASP A 387 24.74 13.54 -19.34
N GLY A 388 24.94 13.87 -20.62
CA GLY A 388 24.26 14.98 -21.26
C GLY A 388 22.74 14.85 -21.32
N GLN A 389 22.21 13.62 -21.37
CA GLN A 389 20.77 13.35 -21.44
C GLN A 389 20.15 13.17 -20.05
N ALA A 390 20.89 12.64 -19.08
CA ALA A 390 20.42 12.47 -17.71
C ALA A 390 20.65 13.70 -16.80
N SER A 391 21.51 14.65 -17.18
CA SER A 391 22.02 15.73 -16.32
C SER A 391 20.92 16.53 -15.62
N ALA A 392 19.84 16.89 -16.32
CA ALA A 392 18.75 17.67 -15.74
C ALA A 392 18.05 16.92 -14.59
N LEU A 393 17.64 15.67 -14.84
CA LEU A 393 17.01 14.83 -13.83
C LEU A 393 17.99 14.46 -12.70
N ALA A 394 19.23 14.16 -13.04
CA ALA A 394 20.29 13.85 -12.07
C ALA A 394 20.49 14.99 -11.05
N ARG A 395 20.47 16.26 -11.50
CA ARG A 395 20.52 17.44 -10.62
C ARG A 395 19.33 17.52 -9.69
N THR A 396 18.11 17.25 -10.18
CA THR A 396 16.89 17.22 -9.36
C THR A 396 16.97 16.14 -8.27
N ILE A 397 17.32 14.91 -8.66
CA ILE A 397 17.49 13.77 -7.73
C ILE A 397 18.51 14.13 -6.65
N ARG A 398 19.68 14.64 -7.05
CA ARG A 398 20.76 15.05 -6.15
C ARG A 398 20.28 16.11 -5.16
N ALA A 399 19.67 17.19 -5.65
CA ALA A 399 19.24 18.31 -4.82
C ALA A 399 18.24 17.88 -3.75
N ARG A 400 17.27 17.02 -4.11
CA ARG A 400 16.29 16.44 -3.18
C ARG A 400 16.96 15.55 -2.14
N ALA A 401 17.85 14.67 -2.57
CA ALA A 401 18.56 13.76 -1.68
C ALA A 401 19.45 14.51 -0.66
N GLU A 402 20.20 15.52 -1.11
CA GLU A 402 21.00 16.37 -0.22
C GLU A 402 20.12 17.20 0.74
N ALA A 403 18.93 17.64 0.30
CA ALA A 403 17.97 18.29 1.18
C ALA A 403 17.42 17.33 2.25
N ALA A 404 17.10 16.09 1.88
CA ALA A 404 16.66 15.06 2.83
C ALA A 404 17.76 14.75 3.86
N GLN A 405 19.01 14.58 3.43
CA GLN A 405 20.15 14.39 4.34
C GLN A 405 20.33 15.56 5.31
N ARG A 406 20.17 16.81 4.84
CA ARG A 406 20.24 17.99 5.72
C ARG A 406 19.12 18.00 6.74
N ARG A 407 17.87 17.73 6.32
CA ARG A 407 16.71 17.65 7.22
C ARG A 407 16.87 16.55 8.26
N ALA A 408 17.30 15.35 7.86
CA ALA A 408 17.53 14.23 8.76
C ALA A 408 18.57 14.55 9.85
N LYS A 409 19.65 15.26 9.50
CA LYS A 409 20.65 15.71 10.50
C LYS A 409 20.08 16.71 11.50
N THR A 410 19.26 17.65 11.04
CA THR A 410 18.61 18.62 11.91
C THR A 410 17.59 17.95 12.83
N ASP A 411 16.79 17.02 12.29
CA ASP A 411 15.74 16.31 13.03
C ASP A 411 16.33 15.34 14.06
N ALA A 412 17.41 14.63 13.73
CA ALA A 412 18.16 13.80 14.69
C ALA A 412 18.79 14.62 15.84
N GLY A 413 19.09 15.91 15.60
CA GLY A 413 19.54 16.85 16.63
C GLY A 413 18.42 17.36 17.54
N ALA A 414 17.15 17.24 17.12
CA ALA A 414 15.97 17.52 17.92
C ALA A 414 15.56 16.27 18.70
N ALA A 415 16.42 15.83 19.64
CA ALA A 415 16.10 14.73 20.54
C ALA A 415 14.87 15.07 21.40
N VAL A 416 13.68 14.71 20.91
CA VAL A 416 12.49 14.60 21.76
C VAL A 416 12.67 13.30 22.52
N GLY A 417 12.88 13.39 23.84
CA GLY A 417 13.09 12.25 24.73
C GLY A 417 11.90 11.29 24.72
N ALA A 418 11.87 10.38 23.75
CA ALA A 418 10.88 9.32 23.67
C ALA A 418 11.01 8.38 24.88
N SER A 419 9.87 7.89 25.36
CA SER A 419 9.82 6.81 26.33
C SER A 419 10.33 5.52 25.66
N ALA A 420 11.20 4.76 26.34
CA ALA A 420 11.64 3.45 25.85
C ALA A 420 10.45 2.47 25.80
N LEU A 421 9.42 2.76 26.62
CA LEU A 421 8.14 2.07 26.61
C LEU A 421 7.23 2.49 25.46
N ASP A 422 7.28 3.75 25.01
CA ASP A 422 6.62 4.19 23.79
C ASP A 422 7.25 3.55 22.54
N GLU A 423 8.56 3.32 22.56
CA GLU A 423 9.28 2.54 21.55
C GLU A 423 8.90 1.05 21.57
N ALA A 424 8.68 0.47 22.76
CA ALA A 424 8.37 -0.94 22.92
C ALA A 424 6.87 -1.31 22.90
N THR A 425 5.96 -0.33 22.92
CA THR A 425 4.50 -0.54 23.11
C THR A 425 3.91 -1.53 22.10
N PHE A 426 4.33 -1.45 20.82
CA PHE A 426 3.85 -2.37 19.79
C PHE A 426 4.38 -3.80 19.99
N GLY A 427 5.66 -3.94 20.34
CA GLY A 427 6.26 -5.22 20.70
C GLY A 427 5.54 -5.86 21.89
N LEU A 428 5.27 -5.08 22.94
CA LEU A 428 4.56 -5.52 24.13
C LEU A 428 3.11 -5.93 23.84
N ARG A 429 2.40 -5.21 22.96
CA ARG A 429 1.05 -5.61 22.49
C ARG A 429 1.10 -6.93 21.72
N SER A 430 2.08 -7.10 20.84
CA SER A 430 2.26 -8.33 20.06
C SER A 430 2.64 -9.53 20.92
N MET A 431 3.29 -9.29 22.08
CA MET A 431 3.61 -10.30 23.10
C MET A 431 2.45 -10.59 24.07
N GLY A 432 1.28 -9.96 23.87
CA GLY A 432 0.04 -10.30 24.58
C GLY A 432 -0.33 -9.38 25.75
N LEU A 433 0.43 -8.31 26.02
CA LEU A 433 0.07 -7.37 27.10
C LEU A 433 -1.18 -6.57 26.73
N THR A 434 -2.06 -6.40 27.71
CA THR A 434 -3.24 -5.53 27.64
C THR A 434 -2.86 -4.06 27.78
N TRP A 435 -3.74 -3.16 27.32
CA TRP A 435 -3.53 -1.71 27.47
C TRP A 435 -3.40 -1.27 28.92
N ARG A 436 -4.06 -1.99 29.85
CA ARG A 436 -3.95 -1.76 31.29
C ARG A 436 -2.54 -2.08 31.79
N GLU A 437 -1.97 -3.22 31.41
CA GLU A 437 -0.62 -3.63 31.80
C GLU A 437 0.45 -2.72 31.20
N ILE A 438 0.27 -2.26 29.96
CA ILE A 438 1.17 -1.27 29.36
C ILE A 438 1.07 0.08 30.07
N GLY A 439 -0.14 0.47 30.50
CA GLY A 439 -0.35 1.67 31.33
C GLY A 439 0.42 1.61 32.65
N ILE A 440 0.44 0.44 33.31
CA ILE A 440 1.22 0.22 34.53
C ILE A 440 2.72 0.36 34.28
N LEU A 441 3.22 -0.21 33.17
CA LEU A 441 4.63 -0.10 32.81
C LEU A 441 5.04 1.35 32.51
N ARG A 442 4.16 2.14 31.88
CA ARG A 442 4.37 3.58 31.65
C ARG A 442 4.43 4.36 32.96
N ASP A 443 3.51 4.10 33.88
CA ASP A 443 3.52 4.72 35.21
C ASP A 443 4.84 4.36 35.94
N MET A 444 5.32 3.12 35.80
CA MET A 444 6.60 2.68 36.38
C MET A 444 7.82 3.38 35.76
N GLU A 445 7.87 3.55 34.44
CA GLU A 445 8.97 4.25 33.77
C GLU A 445 8.98 5.75 34.12
N GLN A 446 7.80 6.38 34.16
CA GLN A 446 7.67 7.76 34.59
C GLN A 446 8.18 7.95 36.03
N LEU A 447 7.75 7.09 36.96
CA LEU A 447 8.21 7.13 38.35
C LEU A 447 9.72 6.89 38.47
N SER A 448 10.28 6.00 37.64
CA SER A 448 11.72 5.77 37.57
C SER A 448 12.50 7.00 37.06
N ARG A 449 11.99 7.69 36.04
CA ARG A 449 12.57 8.95 35.54
C ARG A 449 12.50 10.07 36.57
N GLU A 450 11.43 10.08 37.37
CA GLU A 450 11.22 11.06 38.44
C GLU A 450 11.91 10.70 39.77
N GLY A 451 12.60 9.56 39.85
CA GLY A 451 13.28 9.09 41.07
C GLY A 451 12.33 8.70 42.22
N LYS A 452 11.06 8.45 41.93
CA LYS A 452 10.02 8.11 42.90
C LYS A 452 9.79 6.60 42.97
N ARG A 453 9.45 6.09 44.15
CA ARG A 453 9.10 4.67 44.33
C ARG A 453 7.63 4.42 44.00
N LEU A 454 7.38 3.28 43.36
CA LEU A 454 6.05 2.79 43.03
C LEU A 454 5.27 2.43 44.32
N ASP A 455 4.08 3.02 44.51
CA ASP A 455 3.16 2.62 45.56
C ASP A 455 2.46 1.31 45.15
N ARG A 456 2.97 0.21 45.70
CA ARG A 456 2.49 -1.15 45.42
C ARG A 456 1.08 -1.40 45.94
N ALA A 457 0.64 -0.69 46.98
CA ALA A 457 -0.70 -0.85 47.55
C ALA A 457 -1.75 -0.18 46.66
N ALA A 458 -1.46 1.01 46.14
CA ALA A 458 -2.32 1.70 45.18
C ALA A 458 -2.42 0.96 43.85
N LEU A 459 -1.34 0.32 43.40
CA LEU A 459 -1.35 -0.47 42.17
C LEU A 459 -2.18 -1.76 42.31
N ALA A 460 -2.10 -2.45 43.45
CA ALA A 460 -2.86 -3.67 43.70
C ALA A 460 -4.38 -3.43 43.83
N ALA A 461 -4.79 -2.22 44.19
CA ALA A 461 -6.20 -1.83 44.31
C ALA A 461 -6.86 -1.40 42.99
N ARG A 462 -6.06 -1.05 41.97
CA ARG A 462 -6.54 -0.65 40.63
C ARG A 462 -6.71 -1.87 39.75
#